data_AF-A0A8T7GL51-F1
#
_entry.id   AF-A0A8T7GL51-F1
#
_cell.length_a   1.000
_cell.length_b   1.000
_cell.length_c   1.000
_cell.angle_alpha   90.00
_cell.angle_beta   90.00
_cell.angle_gamma   90.00
#
_symmetry.space_group_name_H-M   'P 1'
#
loop_
_entity.id
_entity.type
_entity.pdbx_description
1 polymer ?
#
loop_
_entity_poly.entity_id
_entity_poly.type
_entity_poly.pdbx_seq_one_letter_code
_entity_poly.pdbx_strand_id
1 'polypeptide(L)'
;MNYSELITELKNYKKYNLTDEEKSFIYKLITGHERTFNIKSYLRIKNQETNSRGINERALNLEKYNFIENTKGKFLTKSTNYKITSYGIFYILTNISNYPPQFLSRYSENIILQSLLFQYFDTGTINSCTSEFYSIVTHYLKQCTNLLSNLFGELLSQENNKEDKEKKILKKIEKELTFYAKYLVFRIVLTYSDSNLLEFDRNVTDDTKVIIYEMENKMKLLLSRDSKFIKQLEIVNKEFNEGCKEIFENNRLNESL
;
A
#
# COMPACT_ATOMS: atom_id res chain seq x y z
N MET A 1 -7.40 14.77 4.98
CA MET A 1 -7.47 13.53 4.17
C MET A 1 -8.82 12.89 4.45
N ASN A 2 -9.52 12.37 3.43
CA ASN A 2 -10.82 11.72 3.61
C ASN A 2 -10.68 10.20 3.41
N TYR A 3 -11.01 9.42 4.44
CA TYR A 3 -10.95 7.96 4.42
C TYR A 3 -12.34 7.31 4.46
N SER A 4 -13.42 8.08 4.29
CA SER A 4 -14.80 7.60 4.43
C SER A 4 -15.13 6.42 3.51
N GLU A 5 -14.68 6.48 2.26
CA GLU A 5 -14.91 5.44 1.26
C GLU A 5 -14.12 4.16 1.59
N LEU A 6 -12.83 4.29 1.93
CA LEU A 6 -11.99 3.20 2.42
C LEU A 6 -12.63 2.48 3.60
N ILE A 7 -13.13 3.26 4.57
CA ILE A 7 -13.70 2.68 5.77
C ILE A 7 -15.04 1.99 5.45
N THR A 8 -15.85 2.58 4.58
CA THR A 8 -17.11 1.97 4.12
C THR A 8 -16.85 0.63 3.43
N GLU A 9 -15.85 0.58 2.55
CA GLU A 9 -15.44 -0.63 1.83
C GLU A 9 -14.98 -1.75 2.80
N LEU A 10 -14.26 -1.38 3.86
CA LEU A 10 -13.67 -2.33 4.81
C LEU A 10 -14.54 -2.67 6.02
N LYS A 11 -15.69 -2.00 6.20
CA LYS A 11 -16.57 -2.17 7.37
C LYS A 11 -16.99 -3.62 7.62
N ASN A 12 -17.12 -4.40 6.54
CA ASN A 12 -17.52 -5.81 6.58
C ASN A 12 -16.34 -6.78 6.42
N TYR A 13 -15.10 -6.28 6.51
CA TYR A 13 -13.92 -7.12 6.38
C TYR A 13 -13.86 -8.16 7.51
N LYS A 14 -13.68 -9.44 7.15
CA LYS A 14 -13.52 -10.52 8.10
C LYS A 14 -12.15 -11.15 7.93
N LYS A 15 -11.39 -11.28 9.00
CA LYS A 15 -10.10 -11.95 8.88
C LYS A 15 -10.32 -13.41 8.47
N TYR A 16 -9.80 -13.80 7.32
CA TYR A 16 -9.85 -15.16 6.81
C TYR A 16 -8.43 -15.69 6.63
N ASN A 17 -8.18 -16.89 7.14
CA ASN A 17 -6.89 -17.55 7.02
C ASN A 17 -6.92 -18.44 5.78
N LEU A 18 -6.31 -17.96 4.70
CA LEU A 18 -6.16 -18.74 3.47
C LEU A 18 -5.29 -19.98 3.71
N THR A 19 -5.62 -21.08 3.01
CA THR A 19 -4.75 -22.26 2.96
C THR A 19 -3.48 -21.95 2.16
N ASP A 20 -2.46 -22.81 2.26
CA ASP A 20 -1.21 -22.58 1.53
C ASP A 20 -1.40 -22.71 0.02
N GLU A 21 -2.35 -23.54 -0.44
CA GLU A 21 -2.73 -23.62 -1.84
C GLU A 21 -3.42 -22.35 -2.35
N GLU A 22 -4.30 -21.75 -1.53
CA GLU A 22 -4.96 -20.48 -1.84
C GLU A 22 -3.95 -19.33 -1.89
N LYS A 23 -3.02 -19.27 -0.92
CA LYS A 23 -1.90 -18.32 -0.94
C LYS A 23 -1.04 -18.48 -2.20
N SER A 24 -0.70 -19.72 -2.55
CA SER A 24 0.06 -20.01 -3.78
C SER A 24 -0.64 -19.51 -5.03
N PHE A 25 -1.98 -19.65 -5.09
CA PHE A 25 -2.78 -19.11 -6.19
C PHE A 25 -2.73 -17.57 -6.21
N ILE A 26 -2.89 -16.91 -5.06
CA ILE A 26 -2.74 -15.45 -4.97
C ILE A 26 -1.34 -15.00 -5.40
N TYR A 27 -0.27 -15.70 -5.02
CA TYR A 27 1.08 -15.37 -5.47
C TYR A 27 1.22 -15.44 -7.00
N LYS A 28 0.60 -16.44 -7.65
CA LYS A 28 0.53 -16.47 -9.11
C LYS A 28 -0.24 -15.28 -9.67
N LEU A 29 -1.31 -14.85 -8.99
CA LEU A 29 -2.09 -13.66 -9.35
C LEU A 29 -1.28 -12.35 -9.27
N ILE A 30 -0.51 -12.21 -8.20
CA ILE A 30 0.37 -11.06 -7.95
C ILE A 30 1.49 -11.01 -8.99
N THR A 31 2.16 -12.13 -9.24
CA THR A 31 3.38 -12.20 -10.08
C THR A 31 3.10 -12.22 -11.58
N GLY A 32 1.86 -12.45 -12.01
CA GLY A 32 1.47 -12.29 -13.42
C GLY A 32 2.21 -13.23 -14.38
N HIS A 33 2.43 -14.49 -14.01
CA HIS A 33 3.03 -15.48 -14.92
C HIS A 33 2.10 -15.80 -16.10
N GLU A 34 2.13 -14.95 -17.12
CA GLU A 34 2.16 -15.26 -18.55
C GLU A 34 2.58 -13.99 -19.32
N ARG A 35 3.69 -14.06 -20.06
CA ARG A 35 4.43 -12.94 -20.70
C ARG A 35 3.69 -12.23 -21.87
N THR A 36 2.37 -12.30 -21.94
CA THR A 36 1.57 -11.75 -23.06
C THR A 36 0.38 -10.92 -22.59
N PHE A 37 0.60 -10.01 -21.64
CA PHE A 37 -0.48 -9.19 -21.11
C PHE A 37 -0.14 -7.70 -21.21
N ASN A 38 -0.79 -7.05 -22.17
CA ASN A 38 -0.94 -5.60 -22.23
C ASN A 38 -1.43 -5.10 -20.85
N ILE A 39 -0.99 -3.90 -20.49
CA ILE A 39 -1.13 -3.19 -19.20
C ILE A 39 -2.57 -3.11 -18.64
N LYS A 40 -3.58 -3.59 -19.38
CA LYS A 40 -5.00 -3.64 -19.00
C LYS A 40 -5.59 -5.04 -18.77
N SER A 41 -4.79 -6.12 -18.73
CA SER A 41 -5.38 -7.47 -18.89
C SER A 41 -4.98 -8.49 -17.83
N TYR A 42 -6.04 -9.11 -17.29
CA TYR A 42 -6.14 -10.10 -16.22
C TYR A 42 -5.43 -11.42 -16.53
N LEU A 43 -5.11 -12.20 -15.48
CA LEU A 43 -4.44 -13.48 -15.62
C LEU A 43 -5.33 -14.52 -16.30
N ARG A 44 -4.84 -15.00 -17.43
CA ARG A 44 -5.49 -16.01 -18.26
C ARG A 44 -4.96 -17.39 -17.87
N ILE A 45 -5.77 -18.17 -17.17
CA ILE A 45 -5.41 -19.56 -16.86
C ILE A 45 -5.89 -20.42 -18.03
N LYS A 46 -4.95 -21.01 -18.78
CA LYS A 46 -5.26 -22.00 -19.83
C LYS A 46 -5.59 -23.33 -19.14
N ASN A 47 -6.79 -23.85 -19.38
CA ASN A 47 -7.20 -25.18 -18.91
C ASN A 47 -6.29 -26.26 -19.53
N GLN A 48 -5.18 -26.62 -18.85
CA GLN A 48 -4.48 -27.87 -19.11
C GLN A 48 -5.19 -28.97 -18.31
N GLU A 49 -5.62 -30.00 -19.03
CA GLU A 49 -6.70 -30.93 -18.67
C GLU A 49 -6.42 -31.84 -17.46
N THR A 50 -5.20 -31.85 -16.91
CA THR A 50 -4.82 -32.76 -15.81
C THR A 50 -4.84 -32.12 -14.41
N ASN A 51 -4.88 -30.78 -14.31
CA ASN A 51 -4.88 -30.05 -13.02
C ASN A 51 -6.06 -29.06 -12.86
N SER A 52 -7.01 -29.10 -13.80
CA SER A 52 -8.11 -28.12 -13.90
C SER A 52 -9.11 -28.19 -12.74
N ARG A 53 -9.35 -29.37 -12.14
CA ARG A 53 -10.29 -29.52 -11.02
C ARG A 53 -9.82 -28.78 -9.75
N GLY A 54 -8.58 -28.98 -9.32
CA GLY A 54 -8.05 -28.35 -8.10
C GLY A 54 -7.79 -26.83 -8.25
N ILE A 55 -7.48 -26.35 -9.46
CA ILE A 55 -7.38 -24.91 -9.74
C ILE A 55 -8.75 -24.25 -9.71
N ASN A 56 -9.78 -24.91 -10.26
CA ASN A 56 -11.15 -24.42 -10.22
C ASN A 56 -11.69 -24.34 -8.78
N GLU A 57 -11.41 -25.32 -7.93
CA GLU A 57 -11.88 -25.31 -6.53
C GLU A 57 -11.27 -24.18 -5.70
N ARG A 58 -9.96 -23.92 -5.84
CA ARG A 58 -9.28 -22.80 -5.16
C ARG A 58 -9.81 -21.45 -5.61
N ALA A 59 -9.99 -21.29 -6.92
CA ALA A 59 -10.52 -20.06 -7.47
C ALA A 59 -11.99 -19.83 -7.03
N LEU A 60 -12.80 -20.89 -6.98
CA LEU A 60 -14.18 -20.84 -6.48
C LEU A 60 -14.22 -20.45 -5.00
N ASN A 61 -13.33 -20.98 -4.17
CA ASN A 61 -13.25 -20.58 -2.75
C ASN A 61 -12.83 -19.12 -2.61
N LEU A 62 -11.79 -18.69 -3.31
CA LEU A 62 -11.34 -17.29 -3.29
C LEU A 62 -12.41 -16.32 -3.81
N GLU A 63 -13.18 -16.71 -4.82
CA GLU A 63 -14.32 -15.94 -5.34
C GLU A 63 -15.47 -15.90 -4.32
N LYS A 64 -15.81 -17.04 -3.69
CA LYS A 64 -16.81 -17.15 -2.63
C LYS A 64 -16.50 -16.23 -1.43
N TYR A 65 -15.22 -16.10 -1.08
CA TYR A 65 -14.76 -15.21 0.00
C TYR A 65 -14.37 -13.82 -0.51
N ASN A 66 -14.72 -13.48 -1.75
CA ASN A 66 -14.53 -12.16 -2.36
C ASN A 66 -13.06 -11.70 -2.43
N PHE A 67 -12.08 -12.59 -2.45
CA PHE A 67 -10.67 -12.23 -2.68
C PHE A 67 -10.39 -11.92 -4.15
N ILE A 68 -11.10 -12.59 -5.04
CA ILE A 68 -10.98 -12.45 -6.48
C ILE A 68 -12.36 -12.36 -7.13
N GLU A 69 -12.43 -11.73 -8.29
CA GLU A 69 -13.62 -11.70 -9.13
C GLU A 69 -13.30 -12.22 -10.53
N ASN A 70 -14.25 -12.92 -11.13
CA ASN A 70 -14.17 -13.41 -12.50
C ASN A 70 -14.55 -12.30 -13.48
N THR A 71 -13.57 -11.86 -14.27
CA THR A 71 -13.77 -10.91 -15.35
C THR A 71 -13.97 -11.69 -16.64
N LYS A 72 -15.21 -11.88 -17.08
CA LYS A 72 -15.50 -12.68 -18.29
C LYS A 72 -14.61 -12.22 -19.47
N GLY A 73 -13.78 -13.13 -19.98
CA GLY A 73 -13.01 -12.91 -21.19
C GLY A 73 -13.91 -12.78 -22.42
N LYS A 74 -13.44 -12.09 -23.47
CA LYS A 74 -14.13 -12.03 -24.77
C LYS A 74 -14.53 -13.45 -25.20
N PHE A 75 -15.77 -13.59 -25.67
CA PHE A 75 -16.56 -14.80 -25.98
C PHE A 75 -15.89 -15.95 -26.78
N LEU A 76 -14.61 -15.85 -27.16
CA LEU A 76 -13.91 -16.81 -28.02
C LEU A 76 -12.79 -17.61 -27.34
N THR A 77 -12.50 -17.38 -26.05
CA THR A 77 -11.45 -18.12 -25.34
C THR A 77 -12.01 -18.84 -24.11
N LYS A 78 -11.83 -20.17 -24.01
CA LYS A 78 -12.14 -21.02 -22.84
C LYS A 78 -11.25 -20.72 -21.60
N SER A 79 -10.83 -19.47 -21.42
CA SER A 79 -9.95 -19.05 -20.34
C SER A 79 -10.68 -18.09 -19.41
N THR A 80 -10.68 -18.43 -18.13
CA THR A 80 -11.20 -17.58 -17.06
C THR A 80 -10.12 -16.58 -16.66
N ASN A 81 -10.52 -15.32 -16.51
CA ASN A 81 -9.65 -14.22 -16.15
C ASN A 81 -10.01 -13.73 -14.75
N TYR A 82 -9.04 -13.73 -13.84
CA TYR A 82 -9.27 -13.30 -12.46
C TYR A 82 -8.66 -11.93 -12.18
N LYS A 83 -9.42 -11.12 -11.43
CA LYS A 83 -8.96 -9.86 -10.83
C LYS A 83 -9.00 -9.98 -9.32
N ILE A 84 -8.05 -9.36 -8.63
CA ILE A 84 -8.07 -9.26 -7.18
C ILE A 84 -8.98 -8.09 -6.79
N THR A 85 -9.91 -8.32 -5.86
CA THR A 85 -10.86 -7.32 -5.36
C THR A 85 -10.20 -6.38 -4.35
N SER A 86 -10.92 -5.34 -3.88
CA SER A 86 -10.49 -4.52 -2.74
C SER A 86 -10.15 -5.36 -1.50
N TYR A 87 -10.98 -6.36 -1.23
CA TYR A 87 -10.79 -7.28 -0.10
C TYR A 87 -9.50 -8.11 -0.26
N GLY A 88 -9.27 -8.65 -1.45
CA GLY A 88 -8.05 -9.38 -1.76
C GLY A 88 -6.81 -8.49 -1.68
N ILE A 89 -6.88 -7.26 -2.17
CA ILE A 89 -5.79 -6.28 -2.06
C ILE A 89 -5.49 -6.00 -0.59
N PHE A 90 -6.51 -5.69 0.22
CA PHE A 90 -6.34 -5.43 1.64
C PHE A 90 -5.69 -6.62 2.37
N TYR A 91 -6.12 -7.85 2.06
CA TYR A 91 -5.48 -9.05 2.59
C TYR A 91 -4.00 -9.16 2.19
N ILE A 92 -3.68 -8.95 0.92
CA ILE A 92 -2.30 -9.02 0.39
C ILE A 92 -1.41 -8.01 1.12
N LEU A 93 -1.83 -6.75 1.18
CA LEU A 93 -1.10 -5.69 1.88
C LEU A 93 -0.89 -6.02 3.36
N THR A 94 -1.88 -6.66 4.01
CA THR A 94 -1.81 -7.04 5.42
C THR A 94 -0.94 -8.27 5.67
N ASN A 95 -0.97 -9.28 4.81
CA ASN A 95 -0.43 -10.61 5.14
C ASN A 95 0.77 -11.03 4.30
N ILE A 96 0.93 -10.50 3.08
CA ILE A 96 2.02 -10.86 2.18
C ILE A 96 3.14 -9.82 2.32
N SER A 97 4.34 -10.28 2.65
CA SER A 97 5.48 -9.38 2.87
C SER A 97 6.08 -8.86 1.56
N ASN A 98 6.03 -9.66 0.49
CA ASN A 98 6.69 -9.35 -0.78
C ASN A 98 5.70 -9.47 -1.94
N TYR A 99 5.40 -8.34 -2.57
CA TYR A 99 4.72 -8.24 -3.85
C TYR A 99 5.52 -7.26 -4.73
N PRO A 100 5.41 -7.32 -6.07
CA PRO A 100 6.20 -6.46 -6.95
C PRO A 100 5.53 -5.08 -7.15
N PRO A 101 6.27 -3.98 -7.41
CA PRO A 101 5.69 -2.65 -7.60
C PRO A 101 4.57 -2.58 -8.66
N GLN A 102 4.68 -3.42 -9.70
CA GLN A 102 3.70 -3.53 -10.76
C GLN A 102 2.32 -3.98 -10.24
N PHE A 103 2.26 -4.70 -9.12
CA PHE A 103 1.00 -5.03 -8.46
C PHE A 103 0.29 -3.75 -7.99
N LEU A 104 0.99 -2.84 -7.32
CA LEU A 104 0.41 -1.58 -6.84
C LEU A 104 -0.07 -0.72 -8.01
N SER A 105 0.76 -0.57 -9.05
CA SER A 105 0.38 0.22 -10.24
C SER A 105 -0.83 -0.37 -10.97
N ARG A 106 -0.93 -1.70 -11.09
CA ARG A 106 -2.06 -2.40 -11.73
C ARG A 106 -3.39 -2.10 -11.04
N TYR A 107 -3.37 -1.94 -9.72
CA TYR A 107 -4.56 -1.69 -8.91
C TYR A 107 -4.65 -0.24 -8.43
N SER A 108 -4.02 0.70 -9.14
CA SER A 108 -3.94 2.10 -8.71
C SER A 108 -5.28 2.82 -8.61
N GLU A 109 -6.30 2.33 -9.32
CA GLU A 109 -7.68 2.83 -9.24
C GLU A 109 -8.51 2.14 -8.15
N ASN A 110 -7.97 1.13 -7.45
CA ASN A 110 -8.68 0.49 -6.35
C ASN A 110 -8.76 1.41 -5.14
N ILE A 111 -9.92 1.48 -4.49
CA ILE A 111 -10.17 2.39 -3.37
C ILE A 111 -9.15 2.24 -2.23
N ILE A 112 -8.70 1.01 -1.92
CA ILE A 112 -7.67 0.78 -0.89
C ILE A 112 -6.38 1.50 -1.24
N LEU A 113 -5.93 1.35 -2.49
CA LEU A 113 -4.67 1.95 -2.94
C LEU A 113 -4.82 3.44 -3.27
N GLN A 114 -5.98 3.91 -3.74
CA GLN A 114 -6.24 5.34 -3.86
C GLN A 114 -6.19 6.03 -2.51
N SER A 115 -6.88 5.48 -1.51
CA SER A 115 -6.94 6.04 -0.17
C SER A 115 -5.70 5.82 0.68
N LEU A 116 -4.81 4.88 0.36
CA LEU A 116 -3.58 4.69 1.15
C LEU A 116 -2.32 5.17 0.42
N LEU A 117 -2.24 5.06 -0.91
CA LEU A 117 -1.00 5.31 -1.65
C LEU A 117 -1.13 6.41 -2.70
N PHE A 118 -2.06 6.24 -3.65
CA PHE A 118 -2.13 7.08 -4.84
C PHE A 118 -2.79 8.45 -4.60
N GLN A 119 -3.26 8.73 -3.39
CA GLN A 119 -3.52 10.10 -2.96
C GLN A 119 -2.24 10.91 -2.72
N TYR A 120 -1.10 10.24 -2.46
CA TYR A 120 0.19 10.87 -2.15
C TYR A 120 1.22 10.79 -3.27
N PHE A 121 1.09 9.82 -4.17
CA PHE A 121 2.05 9.60 -5.25
C PHE A 121 1.35 9.39 -6.58
N ASP A 122 2.02 9.82 -7.65
CA ASP A 122 1.63 9.50 -9.00
C ASP A 122 2.00 8.06 -9.36
N THR A 123 1.19 7.42 -10.22
CA THR A 123 1.39 6.02 -10.60
C THR A 123 2.76 5.79 -11.26
N GLY A 124 3.27 6.80 -11.98
CA GLY A 124 4.59 6.78 -12.60
C GLY A 124 5.74 6.66 -11.59
N THR A 125 5.61 7.34 -10.44
CA THR A 125 6.58 7.29 -9.34
C THR A 125 6.64 5.90 -8.74
N ILE A 126 5.49 5.31 -8.41
CA ILE A 126 5.42 3.94 -7.85
C ILE A 126 5.95 2.90 -8.86
N ASN A 127 5.64 3.05 -10.14
CA ASN A 127 6.07 2.09 -11.16
C ASN A 127 7.59 2.14 -11.43
N SER A 128 8.23 3.28 -11.17
CA SER A 128 9.66 3.53 -11.52
C SER A 128 10.56 3.64 -10.29
N CYS A 129 10.01 3.42 -9.09
CA CYS A 129 10.71 3.63 -7.83
C CYS A 129 11.90 2.70 -7.64
N THR A 130 12.82 3.12 -6.75
CA THR A 130 13.93 2.28 -6.29
C THR A 130 13.46 1.24 -5.28
N SER A 131 14.28 0.21 -5.05
CA SER A 131 14.00 -0.83 -4.05
C SER A 131 13.84 -0.25 -2.64
N GLU A 132 14.66 0.74 -2.28
CA GLU A 132 14.60 1.38 -0.96
C GLU A 132 13.29 2.15 -0.77
N PHE A 133 12.90 2.99 -1.74
CA PHE A 133 11.62 3.67 -1.70
C PHE A 133 10.45 2.67 -1.64
N TYR A 134 10.54 1.58 -2.41
CA TYR A 134 9.52 0.55 -2.41
C TYR A 134 9.39 -0.15 -1.04
N SER A 135 10.51 -0.41 -0.37
CA SER A 135 10.54 -0.93 1.00
C SER A 135 9.80 0.00 1.97
N ILE A 136 10.08 1.32 1.89
CA ILE A 136 9.40 2.34 2.69
C ILE A 136 7.88 2.32 2.45
N VAL A 137 7.46 2.28 1.18
CA VAL A 137 6.04 2.23 0.79
C VAL A 137 5.35 0.97 1.29
N THR A 138 5.93 -0.21 1.06
CA THR A 138 5.32 -1.48 1.48
C THR A 138 5.23 -1.60 2.99
N HIS A 139 6.24 -1.09 3.73
CA HIS A 139 6.18 -0.98 5.19
C HIS A 139 5.04 -0.07 5.65
N TYR A 140 4.90 1.11 5.05
CA TYR A 140 3.80 2.02 5.35
C TYR A 140 2.43 1.38 5.09
N LEU A 141 2.25 0.73 3.94
CA LEU A 141 1.00 0.05 3.60
C LEU A 141 0.65 -1.04 4.63
N LYS A 142 1.65 -1.85 5.02
CA LYS A 142 1.51 -2.87 6.06
C LYS A 142 1.06 -2.27 7.40
N GLN A 143 1.63 -1.13 7.81
CA GLN A 143 1.24 -0.43 9.04
C GLN A 143 -0.22 0.03 8.97
N CYS A 144 -0.60 0.70 7.87
CA CYS A 144 -1.98 1.15 7.66
C CYS A 144 -2.98 -0.01 7.69
N THR A 145 -2.70 -1.11 6.99
CA THR A 145 -3.63 -2.23 6.92
C THR A 145 -3.69 -3.05 8.20
N ASN A 146 -2.59 -3.16 8.95
CA ASN A 146 -2.60 -3.76 10.29
C ASN A 146 -3.45 -2.95 11.27
N LEU A 147 -3.28 -1.62 11.28
CA LEU A 147 -4.11 -0.72 12.07
C LEU A 147 -5.60 -0.90 11.76
N LEU A 148 -5.95 -0.87 10.48
CA LEU A 148 -7.33 -1.06 10.01
C LEU A 148 -7.86 -2.44 10.41
N SER A 149 -7.09 -3.52 10.21
CA SER A 149 -7.52 -4.86 10.57
C SER A 149 -7.79 -5.01 12.07
N ASN A 150 -7.01 -4.34 12.93
CA ASN A 150 -7.19 -4.39 14.39
C ASN A 150 -8.45 -3.60 14.80
N LEU A 151 -8.60 -2.37 14.31
CA LEU A 151 -9.71 -1.49 14.68
C LEU A 151 -11.07 -1.98 14.12
N PHE A 152 -11.09 -2.63 12.95
CA PHE A 152 -12.30 -3.30 12.47
C PHE A 152 -12.65 -4.56 13.27
N GLY A 153 -11.65 -5.28 13.80
CA GLY A 153 -11.89 -6.38 14.74
C GLY A 153 -12.55 -5.90 16.05
N GLU A 154 -12.13 -4.75 16.55
CA GLU A 154 -12.76 -4.09 17.72
C GLU A 154 -14.23 -3.68 17.43
N LEU A 155 -14.52 -3.18 16.23
CA LEU A 155 -15.88 -2.80 15.82
C LEU A 155 -16.86 -3.98 15.75
N LEU A 156 -16.38 -5.16 15.35
CA LEU A 156 -17.21 -6.36 15.18
C LEU A 156 -17.51 -7.11 16.49
N SER A 157 -16.78 -6.82 17.58
CA SER A 157 -16.81 -7.61 18.81
C SER A 157 -17.71 -7.05 19.93
N GLN A 158 -18.44 -5.93 19.72
CA GLN A 158 -19.26 -5.32 20.78
C GLN A 158 -20.66 -4.92 20.31
N GLU A 159 -21.69 -5.38 21.03
CA GLU A 159 -23.12 -5.19 20.68
C GLU A 159 -23.75 -3.89 21.23
N ASN A 160 -23.12 -3.20 22.20
CA ASN A 160 -23.73 -2.05 22.91
C ASN A 160 -23.12 -0.69 22.55
N ASN A 161 -23.98 0.32 22.31
CA ASN A 161 -23.69 1.72 21.93
C ASN A 161 -22.95 1.88 20.58
N LYS A 162 -23.57 1.37 19.51
CA LYS A 162 -22.95 1.20 18.18
C LYS A 162 -22.58 2.52 17.50
N GLU A 163 -23.48 3.51 17.44
CA GLU A 163 -23.26 4.72 16.63
C GLU A 163 -22.19 5.67 17.16
N ASP A 164 -22.22 6.01 18.46
CA ASP A 164 -21.24 6.93 19.05
C ASP A 164 -19.84 6.32 19.15
N LYS A 165 -19.75 4.99 19.36
CA LYS A 165 -18.46 4.28 19.31
C LYS A 165 -17.93 4.17 17.89
N GLU A 166 -18.80 3.86 16.91
CA GLU A 166 -18.42 3.85 15.50
C GLU A 166 -17.82 5.21 15.11
N LYS A 167 -18.49 6.32 15.39
CA LYS A 167 -17.95 7.67 15.14
C LYS A 167 -16.59 7.91 15.81
N LYS A 168 -16.38 7.46 17.06
CA LYS A 168 -15.09 7.58 17.75
C LYS A 168 -13.99 6.76 17.10
N ILE A 169 -14.28 5.52 16.70
CA ILE A 169 -13.32 4.64 16.04
C ILE A 169 -12.98 5.17 14.65
N LEU A 170 -13.96 5.66 13.89
CA LEU A 170 -13.73 6.32 12.59
C LEU A 170 -12.77 7.51 12.74
N LYS A 171 -13.03 8.40 13.71
CA LYS A 171 -12.12 9.52 14.00
C LYS A 171 -10.71 9.07 14.39
N LYS A 172 -10.61 7.98 15.16
CA LYS A 172 -9.32 7.39 15.53
C LYS A 172 -8.58 6.86 14.29
N ILE A 173 -9.26 6.12 13.42
CA ILE A 173 -8.70 5.61 12.15
C ILE A 173 -8.19 6.78 11.31
N GLU A 174 -9.00 7.81 11.10
CA GLU A 174 -8.62 8.98 10.29
C GLU A 174 -7.38 9.69 10.85
N LYS A 175 -7.32 9.86 12.18
CA LYS A 175 -6.18 10.49 12.86
C LYS A 175 -4.90 9.65 12.69
N GLU A 176 -4.97 8.36 12.96
CA GLU A 176 -3.82 7.45 12.89
C GLU A 176 -3.31 7.27 11.45
N LEU A 177 -4.20 7.11 10.46
CA LEU A 177 -3.82 7.05 9.05
C LEU A 177 -3.18 8.35 8.57
N THR A 178 -3.73 9.50 9.00
CA THR A 178 -3.13 10.81 8.73
C THR A 178 -1.73 10.92 9.35
N PHE A 179 -1.55 10.42 10.57
CA PHE A 179 -0.24 10.39 11.22
C PHE A 179 0.77 9.51 10.46
N TYR A 180 0.38 8.31 10.05
CA TYR A 180 1.24 7.43 9.24
C TYR A 180 1.61 8.05 7.90
N ALA A 181 0.68 8.77 7.25
CA ALA A 181 0.97 9.47 6.00
C ALA A 181 2.02 10.58 6.19
N LYS A 182 1.94 11.33 7.30
CA LYS A 182 2.96 12.33 7.66
C LYS A 182 4.31 11.66 7.96
N TYR A 183 4.29 10.58 8.74
CA TYR A 183 5.49 9.80 9.05
C TYR A 183 6.17 9.23 7.79
N LEU A 184 5.37 8.76 6.82
CA LEU A 184 5.87 8.33 5.50
C LEU A 184 6.66 9.44 4.81
N VAL A 185 6.11 10.65 4.75
CA VAL A 185 6.76 11.81 4.14
C VAL A 185 8.05 12.14 4.86
N PHE A 186 8.04 12.20 6.19
CA PHE A 186 9.25 12.41 6.99
C PHE A 186 10.32 11.35 6.71
N ARG A 187 9.94 10.07 6.68
CA ARG A 187 10.87 8.99 6.40
C ARG A 187 11.49 9.13 5.01
N ILE A 188 10.69 9.44 3.99
CA ILE A 188 11.19 9.70 2.64
C ILE A 188 12.16 10.88 2.64
N VAL A 189 11.81 12.00 3.29
CA VAL A 189 12.69 13.17 3.36
C VAL A 189 14.01 12.79 4.03
N LEU A 190 14.00 12.12 5.18
CA LEU A 190 15.23 11.70 5.87
C LEU A 190 16.07 10.75 5.02
N THR A 191 15.46 9.80 4.32
CA THR A 191 16.19 8.88 3.44
C THR A 191 16.86 9.58 2.26
N TYR A 192 16.27 10.68 1.76
CA TYR A 192 16.72 11.35 0.54
C TYR A 192 17.19 12.81 0.75
N SER A 193 17.28 13.30 1.98
CA SER A 193 17.73 14.67 2.30
C SER A 193 19.24 14.80 2.17
N ASP A 194 19.98 13.82 2.69
CA ASP A 194 21.43 13.80 2.63
C ASP A 194 21.93 12.88 1.52
N SER A 195 23.18 13.06 1.13
CA SER A 195 23.89 12.05 0.33
C SER A 195 24.43 11.05 1.34
N ASN A 196 23.81 9.87 1.49
CA ASN A 196 24.25 8.84 2.43
C ASN A 196 25.63 8.24 2.05
N LEU A 197 26.29 8.81 1.03
CA LEU A 197 27.66 8.54 0.61
C LEU A 197 28.68 8.56 1.76
N LEU A 198 28.46 9.38 2.78
CA LEU A 198 29.35 9.47 3.96
C LEU A 198 29.06 8.42 5.04
N GLU A 199 27.93 7.71 4.96
CA GLU A 199 27.51 6.68 5.91
C GLU A 199 27.82 5.25 5.44
N PHE A 200 28.32 5.04 4.21
CA PHE A 200 28.69 3.71 3.76
C PHE A 200 29.87 3.17 4.56
N ASP A 201 29.71 1.94 5.04
CA ASP A 201 30.78 1.18 5.68
C ASP A 201 32.03 1.16 4.77
N ARG A 202 33.22 1.27 5.37
CA ARG A 202 34.50 1.34 4.64
C ARG A 202 34.75 0.10 3.78
N ASN A 203 33.97 -0.95 3.98
CA ASN A 203 34.03 -2.24 3.29
C ASN A 203 33.25 -2.28 1.96
N VAL A 204 32.51 -1.22 1.60
CA VAL A 204 31.76 -1.15 0.33
C VAL A 204 32.68 -0.65 -0.78
N THR A 205 32.70 -1.37 -1.92
CA THR A 205 33.49 -0.98 -3.10
C THR A 205 33.02 0.37 -3.67
N ASP A 206 33.92 1.14 -4.27
CA ASP A 206 33.58 2.44 -4.85
C ASP A 206 32.53 2.32 -5.96
N ASP A 207 32.59 1.26 -6.78
CA ASP A 207 31.56 0.97 -7.78
C ASP A 207 30.16 0.79 -7.16
N THR A 208 30.08 0.13 -6.01
CA THR A 208 28.80 -0.04 -5.30
C THR A 208 28.29 1.28 -4.73
N LYS A 209 29.18 2.14 -4.21
CA LYS A 209 28.80 3.48 -3.74
C LYS A 209 28.24 4.34 -4.87
N VAL A 210 28.86 4.28 -6.07
CA VAL A 210 28.37 4.98 -7.26
C VAL A 210 26.98 4.49 -7.64
N ILE A 211 26.76 3.17 -7.69
CA ILE A 211 25.43 2.60 -8.01
C ILE A 211 24.37 3.07 -7.01
N ILE A 212 24.68 3.06 -5.71
CA ILE A 212 23.71 3.48 -4.69
C ILE A 212 23.40 4.97 -4.83
N TYR A 213 24.42 5.80 -5.06
CA TYR A 213 24.23 7.23 -5.30
C TYR A 213 23.37 7.51 -6.55
N GLU A 214 23.58 6.77 -7.63
CA GLU A 214 22.75 6.86 -8.84
C GLU A 214 21.29 6.48 -8.57
N MET A 215 21.06 5.42 -7.77
CA MET A 215 19.72 5.03 -7.35
C MET A 215 19.06 6.10 -6.48
N GLU A 216 19.76 6.65 -5.49
CA GLU A 216 19.26 7.73 -4.65
C GLU A 216 18.89 8.96 -5.48
N ASN A 217 19.79 9.41 -6.36
CA ASN A 217 19.53 10.54 -7.25
C ASN A 217 18.36 10.30 -8.19
N LYS A 218 18.24 9.09 -8.74
CA LYS A 218 17.09 8.71 -9.56
C LYS A 218 15.79 8.86 -8.78
N MET A 219 15.75 8.42 -7.52
CA MET A 219 14.55 8.57 -6.70
C MET A 219 14.27 10.04 -6.34
N LYS A 220 15.30 10.82 -5.99
CA LYS A 220 15.17 12.27 -5.76
C LYS A 220 14.55 12.99 -6.97
N LEU A 221 15.01 12.65 -8.17
CA LEU A 221 14.47 13.19 -9.43
C LEU A 221 13.03 12.75 -9.72
N LEU A 222 12.65 11.53 -9.33
CA LEU A 222 11.26 11.08 -9.45
C LEU A 222 10.36 11.84 -8.48
N LEU A 223 10.76 11.95 -7.21
CA LEU A 223 9.99 12.64 -6.17
C LEU A 223 9.84 14.14 -6.45
N SER A 224 10.88 14.80 -6.99
CA SER A 224 10.82 16.22 -7.32
C SER A 224 9.88 16.55 -8.48
N ARG A 225 9.48 15.55 -9.27
CA ARG A 225 8.54 15.66 -10.38
C ARG A 225 7.13 15.17 -10.04
N ASP A 226 6.95 14.52 -8.89
CA ASP A 226 5.66 14.00 -8.44
C ASP A 226 4.85 15.11 -7.76
N SER A 227 3.85 15.61 -8.47
CA SER A 227 3.05 16.75 -8.01
C SER A 227 2.27 16.47 -6.72
N LYS A 228 1.83 15.22 -6.52
CA LYS A 228 1.10 14.81 -5.31
C LYS A 228 2.03 14.75 -4.12
N PHE A 229 3.23 14.20 -4.32
CA PHE A 229 4.22 14.12 -3.26
C PHE A 229 4.68 15.52 -2.82
N ILE A 230 4.97 16.41 -3.78
CA ILE A 230 5.37 17.79 -3.47
C ILE A 230 4.29 18.52 -2.65
N LYS A 231 3.03 18.42 -3.05
CA LYS A 231 1.92 19.01 -2.30
C LYS A 231 1.83 18.47 -0.87
N GLN A 232 2.04 17.16 -0.70
CA GLN A 232 2.01 16.54 0.62
C GLN A 232 3.23 16.96 1.48
N LEU A 233 4.40 17.10 0.87
CA LEU A 233 5.61 17.61 1.50
C LEU A 233 5.43 19.04 2.03
N GLU A 234 4.81 19.92 1.23
CA GLU A 234 4.50 21.30 1.64
C GLU A 234 3.58 21.34 2.86
N ILE A 235 2.54 20.50 2.89
CA ILE A 235 1.62 20.39 4.03
C ILE A 235 2.38 19.96 5.29
N VAL A 236 3.17 18.89 5.20
CA VAL A 236 3.93 18.36 6.33
C VAL A 236 4.96 19.37 6.84
N ASN A 237 5.68 20.03 5.92
CA ASN A 237 6.66 21.05 6.27
C ASN A 237 5.99 22.25 6.96
N LYS A 238 4.83 22.70 6.48
CA LYS A 238 4.07 23.79 7.11
C LYS A 238 3.68 23.44 8.54
N GLU A 239 3.01 22.30 8.74
CA GLU A 239 2.57 21.86 10.06
C GLU A 239 3.74 21.62 11.03
N PHE A 240 4.86 21.10 10.53
CA PHE A 240 6.08 20.92 11.33
C PHE A 240 6.63 22.25 11.82
N ASN A 241 6.75 23.24 10.91
CA ASN A 241 7.24 24.57 11.27
C ASN A 241 6.30 25.29 12.24
N GLU A 242 4.98 25.12 12.08
CA GLU A 242 3.97 25.64 13.03
C GLU A 242 4.15 25.00 14.40
N GLY A 243 4.24 23.66 14.48
CA GLY A 243 4.47 22.96 15.75
C GLY A 243 5.79 23.34 16.43
N CYS A 244 6.88 23.53 15.66
CA CYS A 244 8.14 24.02 16.21
C CYS A 244 7.99 25.42 16.82
N LYS A 245 7.31 26.34 16.12
CA LYS A 245 7.06 27.70 16.65
C LYS A 245 6.29 27.66 17.96
N GLU A 246 5.21 26.87 18.03
CA GLU A 246 4.43 26.71 19.26
C GLU A 246 5.29 26.21 20.43
N ILE A 247 6.19 25.25 20.20
CA ILE A 247 7.10 24.74 21.24
C ILE A 247 8.06 25.85 21.69
N PHE A 248 8.67 26.58 20.75
CA PHE A 248 9.62 27.65 21.09
C PHE A 248 8.95 28.84 21.79
N GLU A 249 7.73 29.20 21.39
CA GLU A 249 6.95 30.27 22.03
C GLU A 249 6.51 29.87 23.45
N ASN A 250 6.05 28.64 23.64
CA ASN A 250 5.68 28.12 24.96
C ASN A 250 6.89 27.98 25.90
N ASN A 251 8.06 27.63 25.39
CA ASN A 251 9.28 27.56 26.19
C ASN A 251 9.80 28.96 26.60
N ARG A 252 9.65 29.97 25.73
CA ARG A 252 9.99 31.36 26.07
C ARG A 252 9.09 31.96 27.16
N LEU A 253 7.81 31.58 27.20
CA LEU A 253 6.88 32.01 28.25
C LEU A 253 7.25 31.39 29.62
N ASN A 254 7.76 30.15 29.65
CA ASN A 254 8.16 29.47 30.88
C ASN A 254 9.50 29.94 31.47
N GLU A 255 10.34 30.63 30.69
CA GLU A 255 11.59 31.25 31.18
C GLU A 255 11.38 32.69 31.73
N SER A 256 10.17 33.23 31.59
CA SER A 256 9.81 34.61 32.02
C SER A 256 8.98 34.68 33.32
N LEU A 257 8.90 33.58 34.06
CA LEU A 257 8.28 33.45 35.39
C LEU A 257 9.34 33.07 36.43
#